data_AF-A0AA39PZP9-F1
#
_entry.id   AF-A0AA39PZP9-F1
#
_cell.length_a   1.000
_cell.length_b   1.000
_cell.length_c   1.000
_cell.angle_alpha   90.00
_cell.angle_beta   90.00
_cell.angle_gamma   90.00
#
_symmetry.space_group_name_H-M   'P 1'
#
loop_
_entity.id
_entity.type
_entity.pdbx_description
1 polymer ?
#
loop_
_entity_poly.entity_id
_entity_poly.type
_entity_poly.pdbx_seq_one_letter_code
_entity_poly.pdbx_strand_id
1 'polypeptide(L)'
;MDFQPDEVTLSALTETGRAGLSIKVPKQRSYSGQCPVIPCSLADTPCAMLGVHRVVNRLNATLGTSRKSWELHTILEDFIEQNYNFGMAYALLHPVWDTVDPSSIQGELRRHEGEDRKYRQKALVGNWIVNTYLGPQHIWDLFSNRIVPSWITYKDPTPILHVWVDEKYHVDVWTSINGKEWPVPIPMDMDLNLVRIEMLNLGAQYVWLDVLCLRQKEEGGPREHLRMKEWRLDIPTIGRVYKGLFVKVVIYLNGLGQPLSLKDGDLDSNRSWFRCAWTLQEAGDRCIIAGDTPDGPMHAQQIDGGNSKTALLNRFHNELNSVERGTGSLFAILADMQKQMSTNPVDRVARLTFPLKPHTIPAYHESETLEDTWTALVNAMVSYMHAHFLLVYPGVGSGCRK
;
A
#
# COMPACT_ATOMS: atom_id res chain seq x y z
N MET A 1 13.58 36.54 -6.24
CA MET A 1 13.31 36.18 -4.84
C MET A 1 13.19 34.67 -4.83
N ASP A 2 14.19 33.99 -4.29
CA ASP A 2 14.14 32.55 -4.11
C ASP A 2 13.09 32.29 -3.03
N PHE A 3 11.94 31.76 -3.44
CA PHE A 3 10.89 31.36 -2.51
C PHE A 3 11.40 30.12 -1.76
N GLN A 4 11.81 30.30 -0.51
CA GLN A 4 12.12 29.20 0.38
C GLN A 4 10.80 28.73 0.98
N PRO A 5 10.32 27.51 0.66
CA PRO A 5 9.06 27.01 1.19
C PRO A 5 9.11 26.95 2.72
N ASP A 6 8.04 27.42 3.35
CA ASP A 6 7.89 27.38 4.81
C ASP A 6 7.96 25.93 5.31
N GLU A 7 8.62 25.73 6.46
CA GLU A 7 8.69 24.42 7.09
C GLU A 7 7.32 24.04 7.67
N VAL A 8 6.75 22.94 7.18
CA VAL A 8 5.50 22.38 7.66
C VAL A 8 5.79 21.35 8.74
N THR A 9 5.04 21.41 9.84
CA THR A 9 5.10 20.40 10.91
C THR A 9 3.74 19.72 11.11
N LEU A 10 3.73 18.39 11.05
CA LEU A 10 2.65 17.55 11.56
C LEU A 10 3.08 16.90 12.87
N SER A 11 2.16 16.77 13.82
CA SER A 11 2.42 16.08 15.07
C SER A 11 1.32 15.07 15.36
N ALA A 12 1.67 14.00 16.07
CA ALA A 12 0.66 13.04 16.54
C ALA A 12 -0.39 13.70 17.44
N LEU A 13 -0.02 14.75 18.18
CA LEU A 13 -0.97 15.48 19.01
C LEU A 13 -2.05 16.17 18.17
N THR A 14 -1.65 16.84 17.08
CA THR A 14 -2.59 17.55 16.20
C THR A 14 -3.37 16.60 15.30
N GLU A 15 -2.76 15.47 14.91
CA GLU A 15 -3.39 14.53 13.97
C GLU A 15 -4.27 13.48 14.68
N THR A 16 -3.94 13.08 15.91
CA THR A 16 -4.63 11.99 16.63
C THR A 16 -5.02 12.34 18.06
N GLY A 17 -4.71 13.54 18.56
CA GLY A 17 -4.92 13.91 19.96
C GLY A 17 -3.99 13.23 20.97
N ARG A 18 -3.04 12.38 20.52
CA ARG A 18 -2.13 11.64 21.40
C ARG A 18 -0.84 12.41 21.62
N ALA A 19 -0.41 12.53 22.87
CA ALA A 19 0.87 13.15 23.18
C ALA A 19 2.03 12.37 22.55
N GLY A 20 2.93 13.06 21.85
CA GLY A 20 4.06 12.43 21.14
C GLY A 20 4.95 11.56 22.04
N LEU A 21 5.12 11.94 23.31
CA LEU A 21 5.89 11.15 24.30
C LEU A 21 5.26 9.79 24.63
N SER A 22 3.94 9.63 24.42
CA SER A 22 3.26 8.34 24.61
C SER A 22 3.47 7.37 23.44
N ILE A 23 4.02 7.86 22.31
CA ILE A 23 4.26 7.07 21.11
C ILE A 23 5.67 6.50 21.16
N LYS A 24 5.74 5.16 21.13
CA LYS A 24 6.99 4.41 21.25
C LYS A 24 7.91 4.61 20.05
N VAL A 25 7.35 4.66 18.85
CA VAL A 25 8.09 4.83 17.58
C VAL A 25 8.39 6.31 17.34
N PRO A 26 9.66 6.77 17.40
CA PRO A 26 9.98 8.19 17.29
C PRO A 26 9.53 8.82 15.97
N LYS A 27 9.65 8.08 14.84
CA LYS A 27 9.23 8.55 13.51
C LYS A 27 7.71 8.72 13.35
N GLN A 28 6.90 8.23 14.30
CA GLN A 28 5.45 8.44 14.31
C GLN A 28 5.05 9.69 15.11
N ARG A 29 5.97 10.35 15.83
CA ARG A 29 5.64 11.44 16.76
C ARG A 29 5.35 12.75 16.07
N SER A 30 6.17 13.09 15.09
CA SER A 30 6.05 14.32 14.31
C SER A 30 6.83 14.21 13.01
N TYR A 31 6.41 14.97 12.03
CA TYR A 31 7.10 15.20 10.77
C TYR A 31 7.35 16.70 10.63
N SER A 32 8.56 17.09 10.28
CA SER A 32 8.91 18.47 9.95
C SER A 32 9.68 18.48 8.64
N GLY A 33 9.26 19.29 7.68
CA GLY A 33 9.90 19.37 6.38
C GLY A 33 9.28 20.40 5.46
N GLN A 34 9.89 20.57 4.29
CA GLN A 34 9.46 21.55 3.27
C GLN A 34 8.41 21.01 2.29
N CYS A 35 8.00 19.75 2.44
CA CYS A 35 6.96 19.20 1.58
C CYS A 35 5.61 19.86 1.92
N PRO A 36 4.77 20.18 0.91
CA PRO A 36 3.50 20.85 1.11
C PRO A 36 2.44 19.87 1.62
N VAL A 37 2.59 19.42 2.87
CA VAL A 37 1.69 18.47 3.52
C VAL A 37 0.58 19.22 4.25
N ILE A 38 -0.66 18.73 4.19
CA ILE A 38 -1.79 19.35 4.91
C ILE A 38 -2.21 18.53 6.15
N PRO A 39 -2.63 19.17 7.26
CA PRO A 39 -3.10 18.45 8.44
C PRO A 39 -4.44 17.74 8.16
N CYS A 40 -4.73 16.65 8.88
CA CYS A 40 -5.97 15.88 8.69
C CYS A 40 -7.24 16.73 8.83
N SER A 41 -7.25 17.68 9.78
CA SER A 41 -8.36 18.60 10.01
C SER A 41 -8.67 19.49 8.81
N LEU A 42 -7.64 19.95 8.09
CA LEU A 42 -7.82 20.70 6.86
C LEU A 42 -8.25 19.77 5.72
N ALA A 43 -7.62 18.59 5.59
CA ALA A 43 -7.99 17.61 4.56
C ALA A 43 -9.48 17.23 4.66
N ASP A 44 -9.99 17.03 5.87
CA ASP A 44 -11.36 16.60 6.17
C ASP A 44 -12.40 17.72 5.98
N THR A 45 -11.97 18.96 5.81
CA THR A 45 -12.87 20.10 5.62
C THR A 45 -13.56 20.03 4.25
N PRO A 46 -14.91 20.01 4.17
CA PRO A 46 -15.63 20.03 2.91
C PRO A 46 -15.31 21.29 2.08
N CYS A 47 -15.12 21.15 0.76
CA CYS A 47 -14.89 22.30 -0.12
C CYS A 47 -16.09 23.27 -0.08
N ALA A 48 -17.31 22.73 0.02
CA ALA A 48 -18.54 23.51 0.14
C ALA A 48 -18.53 24.45 1.38
N MET A 49 -17.91 24.02 2.49
CA MET A 49 -17.81 24.83 3.71
C MET A 49 -16.82 25.99 3.55
N LEU A 50 -15.79 25.83 2.71
CA LEU A 50 -14.79 26.86 2.44
C LEU A 50 -15.26 27.84 1.36
N GLY A 51 -15.95 27.33 0.34
CA GLY A 51 -16.23 28.05 -0.90
C GLY A 51 -14.99 28.23 -1.78
N VAL A 52 -15.20 28.46 -3.08
CA VAL A 52 -14.15 28.52 -4.12
C VAL A 52 -12.99 29.44 -3.71
N HIS A 53 -13.28 30.65 -3.26
CA HIS A 53 -12.25 31.64 -2.93
C HIS A 53 -11.33 31.16 -1.79
N ARG A 54 -11.88 30.58 -0.72
CA ARG A 54 -11.04 30.11 0.40
C ARG A 54 -10.27 28.85 0.04
N VAL A 55 -10.84 27.96 -0.79
CA VAL A 55 -10.12 26.78 -1.30
C VAL A 55 -8.87 27.22 -2.07
N VAL A 56 -9.00 28.17 -3.01
CA VAL A 56 -7.85 28.71 -3.76
C VAL A 56 -6.82 29.36 -2.86
N ASN A 57 -7.25 30.15 -1.87
CA ASN A 57 -6.32 30.78 -0.95
C ASN A 57 -5.54 29.75 -0.11
N ARG A 58 -6.18 28.66 0.31
CA ARG A 58 -5.53 27.57 1.03
C ARG A 58 -4.56 26.80 0.12
N LEU A 59 -4.94 26.48 -1.12
CA LEU A 59 -4.07 25.86 -2.11
C LEU A 59 -2.81 26.70 -2.37
N ASN A 60 -3.00 27.99 -2.62
CA ASN A 60 -1.91 28.95 -2.81
C ASN A 60 -0.97 29.02 -1.60
N ALA A 61 -1.54 29.07 -0.39
CA ALA A 61 -0.74 29.10 0.85
C ALA A 61 0.07 27.81 1.02
N THR A 62 -0.53 26.63 0.76
CA THR A 62 0.14 25.34 0.89
C THR A 62 1.21 25.12 -0.18
N LEU A 63 0.98 25.57 -1.40
CA LEU A 63 1.87 25.34 -2.55
C LEU A 63 2.85 26.50 -2.80
N GLY A 64 2.76 27.59 -2.04
CA GLY A 64 3.63 28.75 -2.20
C GLY A 64 3.37 29.55 -3.47
N THR A 65 2.12 29.58 -3.96
CA THR A 65 1.74 30.20 -5.24
C THR A 65 0.74 31.35 -5.06
N SER A 66 0.39 32.03 -6.16
CA SER A 66 -0.55 33.16 -6.16
C SER A 66 -1.57 33.14 -7.31
N ARG A 67 -2.07 31.94 -7.65
CA ARG A 67 -3.12 31.73 -8.67
C ARG A 67 -4.40 32.49 -8.34
N LYS A 68 -5.12 32.93 -9.36
CA LYS A 68 -6.36 33.71 -9.17
C LYS A 68 -7.56 32.78 -9.15
N SER A 69 -8.53 33.10 -8.30
CA SER A 69 -9.71 32.23 -8.11
C SER A 69 -10.56 32.02 -9.37
N TRP A 70 -10.60 32.99 -10.29
CA TRP A 70 -11.33 32.85 -11.56
C TRP A 70 -10.70 31.81 -12.49
N GLU A 71 -9.41 31.52 -12.36
CA GLU A 71 -8.68 30.54 -13.18
C GLU A 71 -9.11 29.09 -12.87
N LEU A 72 -9.59 28.85 -11.65
CA LEU A 72 -9.94 27.51 -11.14
C LEU A 72 -11.44 27.39 -10.80
N HIS A 73 -12.22 28.44 -11.07
CA HIS A 73 -13.60 28.56 -10.59
C HIS A 73 -14.46 27.37 -11.00
N THR A 74 -14.50 27.06 -12.30
CA THR A 74 -15.31 25.96 -12.84
C THR A 74 -14.90 24.59 -12.28
N ILE A 75 -13.60 24.36 -12.07
CA ILE A 75 -13.11 23.09 -11.52
C ILE A 75 -13.51 22.95 -10.04
N LEU A 76 -13.40 24.05 -9.28
CA LEU A 76 -13.72 24.04 -7.86
C LEU A 76 -15.23 24.02 -7.59
N GLU A 77 -16.05 24.58 -8.48
CA GLU A 77 -17.50 24.40 -8.45
C GLU A 77 -17.88 22.94 -8.66
N ASP A 78 -17.29 22.27 -9.67
CA ASP A 78 -17.49 20.84 -9.91
C ASP A 78 -17.07 19.99 -8.68
N PHE A 79 -15.95 20.32 -8.04
CA PHE A 79 -15.53 19.64 -6.81
C PHE A 79 -16.52 19.86 -5.64
N ILE A 80 -17.12 21.04 -5.54
CA ILE A 80 -18.14 21.33 -4.53
C ILE A 80 -19.41 20.52 -4.82
N GLU A 81 -19.85 20.48 -6.08
CA GLU A 81 -21.02 19.70 -6.52
C GLU A 81 -20.83 18.20 -6.26
N GLN A 82 -19.60 17.69 -6.44
CA GLN A 82 -19.23 16.30 -6.13
C GLN A 82 -19.01 16.03 -4.63
N ASN A 83 -19.25 17.02 -3.76
CA ASN A 83 -19.05 16.93 -2.31
C ASN A 83 -17.61 16.58 -1.89
N TYR A 84 -16.62 17.02 -2.66
CA TYR A 84 -15.22 16.78 -2.31
C TYR A 84 -14.83 17.56 -1.05
N ASN A 85 -13.97 16.94 -0.25
CA ASN A 85 -13.24 17.64 0.80
C ASN A 85 -11.97 18.27 0.25
N PHE A 86 -11.39 19.19 1.03
CA PHE A 86 -10.20 19.92 0.64
C PHE A 86 -9.02 18.97 0.36
N GLY A 87 -8.90 17.86 1.11
CA GLY A 87 -7.89 16.84 0.85
C GLY A 87 -8.00 16.26 -0.55
N MET A 88 -9.20 15.87 -1.00
CA MET A 88 -9.41 15.32 -2.34
C MET A 88 -9.11 16.36 -3.42
N ALA A 89 -9.60 17.59 -3.25
CA ALA A 89 -9.30 18.69 -4.17
C ALA A 89 -7.79 18.97 -4.26
N TYR A 90 -7.11 18.98 -3.11
CA TYR A 90 -5.66 19.16 -3.03
C TYR A 90 -4.92 18.02 -3.76
N ALA A 91 -5.30 16.77 -3.49
CA ALA A 91 -4.69 15.58 -4.09
C ALA A 91 -4.75 15.58 -5.63
N LEU A 92 -5.89 16.01 -6.20
CA LEU A 92 -6.09 16.07 -7.65
C LEU A 92 -5.35 17.25 -8.29
N LEU A 93 -5.28 18.38 -7.61
CA LEU A 93 -4.75 19.62 -8.20
C LEU A 93 -3.24 19.77 -8.03
N HIS A 94 -2.67 19.33 -6.91
CA HIS A 94 -1.25 19.59 -6.63
C HIS A 94 -0.28 18.99 -7.68
N PRO A 95 -0.53 17.83 -8.33
CA PRO A 95 0.39 17.30 -9.35
C PRO A 95 0.42 18.13 -10.63
N VAL A 96 -0.67 18.81 -10.95
CA VAL A 96 -0.85 19.62 -12.16
C VAL A 96 -0.87 21.13 -11.86
N TRP A 97 -0.54 21.50 -10.63
CA TRP A 97 -0.69 22.87 -10.14
C TRP A 97 0.27 23.85 -10.79
N ASP A 98 1.43 23.41 -11.26
CA ASP A 98 2.43 24.28 -11.91
C ASP A 98 2.20 24.44 -13.42
N THR A 99 1.08 23.91 -13.94
CA THR A 99 0.74 24.02 -15.38
C THR A 99 0.58 25.48 -15.78
N VAL A 100 1.36 25.94 -16.77
CA VAL A 100 1.45 27.36 -17.17
C VAL A 100 0.08 27.95 -17.53
N ASP A 101 -0.76 27.18 -18.22
CA ASP A 101 -2.13 27.56 -18.56
C ASP A 101 -3.13 26.92 -17.57
N PRO A 102 -3.74 27.70 -16.66
CA PRO A 102 -4.76 27.20 -15.74
C PRO A 102 -5.96 26.56 -16.45
N SER A 103 -6.33 27.04 -17.65
CA SER A 103 -7.48 26.53 -18.39
C SER A 103 -7.24 25.09 -18.90
N SER A 104 -5.98 24.68 -19.01
CA SER A 104 -5.59 23.33 -19.40
C SER A 104 -5.64 22.30 -18.26
N ILE A 105 -5.69 22.72 -16.99
CA ILE A 105 -5.69 21.82 -15.82
C ILE A 105 -6.85 20.81 -15.91
N GLN A 106 -8.05 21.29 -16.21
CA GLN A 106 -9.21 20.40 -16.35
C GLN A 106 -9.05 19.41 -17.51
N GLY A 107 -8.48 19.87 -18.62
CA GLY A 107 -8.19 19.03 -19.77
C GLY A 107 -7.19 17.93 -19.43
N GLU A 108 -6.15 18.26 -18.67
CA GLU A 108 -5.10 17.33 -18.26
C GLU A 108 -5.63 16.24 -17.31
N LEU A 109 -6.44 16.63 -16.31
CA LEU A 109 -7.10 15.66 -15.42
C LEU A 109 -7.97 14.69 -16.21
N ARG A 110 -8.80 15.19 -17.13
CA ARG A 110 -9.64 14.35 -18.00
C ARG A 110 -8.82 13.47 -18.93
N ARG A 111 -7.68 13.96 -19.40
CA ARG A 111 -6.76 13.19 -20.25
C ARG A 111 -6.18 12.01 -19.49
N HIS A 112 -5.62 12.24 -18.30
CA HIS A 112 -5.05 11.18 -17.44
C HIS A 112 -6.09 10.12 -17.08
N GLU A 113 -7.28 10.55 -16.62
CA GLU A 113 -8.37 9.64 -16.29
C GLU A 113 -8.82 8.82 -17.52
N GLY A 114 -8.96 9.48 -18.67
CA GLY A 114 -9.36 8.84 -19.92
C GLY A 114 -8.32 7.84 -20.44
N GLU A 115 -7.04 8.12 -20.26
CA GLU A 115 -5.95 7.22 -20.62
C GLU A 115 -5.92 5.99 -19.71
N ASP A 116 -5.95 6.16 -18.38
CA ASP A 116 -5.99 5.04 -17.43
C ASP A 116 -7.20 4.14 -17.68
N ARG A 117 -8.38 4.74 -17.88
CA ARG A 117 -9.60 4.00 -18.24
C ARG A 117 -9.42 3.15 -19.50
N LYS A 118 -8.81 3.71 -20.55
CA LYS A 118 -8.51 2.98 -21.79
C LYS A 118 -7.49 1.86 -21.56
N TYR A 119 -6.45 2.09 -20.76
CA TYR A 119 -5.44 1.09 -20.43
C TYR A 119 -6.05 -0.09 -19.66
N ARG A 120 -6.83 0.19 -18.60
CA ARG A 120 -7.51 -0.85 -17.81
C ARG A 120 -8.52 -1.63 -18.63
N GLN A 121 -9.28 -0.96 -19.51
CA GLN A 121 -10.23 -1.65 -20.40
C GLN A 121 -9.52 -2.57 -21.41
N LYS A 122 -8.40 -2.14 -21.98
CA LYS A 122 -7.61 -2.95 -22.92
C LYS A 122 -6.84 -4.08 -22.24
N ALA A 123 -6.56 -3.95 -20.95
CA ALA A 123 -5.82 -4.96 -20.22
C ALA A 123 -6.61 -6.25 -20.02
N LEU A 124 -7.94 -6.21 -20.09
CA LEU A 124 -8.81 -7.37 -19.88
C LEU A 124 -9.46 -7.81 -21.20
N VAL A 125 -9.06 -8.97 -21.71
CA VAL A 125 -9.62 -9.61 -22.92
C VAL A 125 -10.29 -10.92 -22.52
N GLY A 126 -11.62 -10.95 -22.55
CA GLY A 126 -12.38 -12.10 -22.05
C GLY A 126 -12.14 -12.31 -20.55
N ASN A 127 -11.53 -13.45 -20.19
CA ASN A 127 -11.12 -13.74 -18.80
C ASN A 127 -9.60 -13.64 -18.56
N TRP A 128 -8.88 -12.98 -19.46
CA TRP A 128 -7.43 -12.89 -19.41
C TRP A 128 -6.97 -11.44 -19.30
N ILE A 129 -6.04 -11.21 -18.39
CA ILE A 129 -5.31 -9.96 -18.23
C ILE A 129 -4.08 -10.05 -19.15
N VAL A 130 -4.13 -9.34 -20.26
CA VAL A 130 -3.07 -9.33 -21.30
C VAL A 130 -1.98 -8.30 -21.02
N ASN A 131 -2.27 -7.30 -20.19
CA ASN A 131 -1.27 -6.34 -19.71
C ASN A 131 -0.99 -6.59 -18.23
N THR A 132 0.13 -7.25 -17.96
CA THR A 132 0.56 -7.62 -16.60
C THR A 132 1.27 -6.48 -15.85
N TYR A 133 1.50 -5.35 -16.51
CA TYR A 133 2.20 -4.18 -15.96
C TYR A 133 1.27 -3.08 -15.46
N LEU A 134 -0.01 -3.39 -15.26
CA LEU A 134 -0.96 -2.45 -14.70
C LEU A 134 -0.56 -2.04 -13.28
N GLY A 135 -0.56 -0.74 -13.04
CA GLY A 135 -0.42 -0.17 -11.70
C GLY A 135 -1.69 -0.33 -10.87
N PRO A 136 -1.59 -0.11 -9.55
CA PRO A 136 -2.73 -0.20 -8.65
C PRO A 136 -3.82 0.78 -9.06
N GLN A 137 -5.09 0.51 -8.76
CA GLN A 137 -6.16 1.46 -9.06
C GLN A 137 -6.15 2.68 -8.15
N HIS A 138 -5.88 2.46 -6.86
CA HIS A 138 -5.81 3.51 -5.86
C HIS A 138 -4.44 3.54 -5.20
N ILE A 139 -4.06 4.73 -4.75
CA ILE A 139 -2.86 4.99 -3.96
C ILE A 139 -3.22 5.96 -2.84
N TRP A 140 -2.46 5.92 -1.76
CA TRP A 140 -2.55 6.88 -0.68
C TRP A 140 -1.58 8.04 -0.92
N ASP A 141 -2.13 9.22 -1.21
CA ASP A 141 -1.36 10.45 -1.18
C ASP A 141 -1.23 10.95 0.25
N LEU A 142 -0.01 10.87 0.79
CA LEU A 142 0.30 11.29 2.15
C LEU A 142 0.26 12.81 2.31
N PHE A 143 0.40 13.59 1.22
CA PHE A 143 0.38 15.04 1.32
C PHE A 143 -1.05 15.53 1.59
N SER A 144 -2.04 14.97 0.87
CA SER A 144 -3.47 15.24 1.09
C SER A 144 -4.14 14.42 2.19
N ASN A 145 -3.54 13.31 2.61
CA ASN A 145 -4.16 12.27 3.42
C ASN A 145 -5.39 11.63 2.77
N ARG A 146 -5.31 11.35 1.46
CA ARG A 146 -6.43 10.74 0.70
C ARG A 146 -6.01 9.54 -0.14
N ILE A 147 -6.92 8.59 -0.22
CA ILE A 147 -6.91 7.57 -1.26
C ILE A 147 -7.44 8.20 -2.53
N VAL A 148 -6.63 8.11 -3.58
CA VAL A 148 -6.87 8.74 -4.87
C VAL A 148 -6.59 7.76 -6.00
N PRO A 149 -7.19 7.96 -7.18
CA PRO A 149 -6.85 7.16 -8.35
C PRO A 149 -5.36 7.28 -8.68
N SER A 150 -4.71 6.18 -9.04
CA SER A 150 -3.27 6.20 -9.33
C SER A 150 -2.88 7.07 -10.51
N TRP A 151 -3.80 7.31 -11.45
CA TRP A 151 -3.55 8.11 -12.66
C TRP A 151 -3.19 9.58 -12.39
N ILE A 152 -3.34 10.07 -11.15
CA ILE A 152 -2.94 11.42 -10.77
C ILE A 152 -1.40 11.59 -10.77
N THR A 153 -0.64 10.50 -10.80
CA THR A 153 0.82 10.51 -10.72
C THR A 153 1.42 9.40 -11.58
N TYR A 154 2.61 9.68 -12.13
CA TYR A 154 3.43 8.66 -12.79
C TYR A 154 4.47 8.04 -11.84
N LYS A 155 4.53 8.50 -10.59
CA LYS A 155 5.47 7.97 -9.59
C LYS A 155 4.97 6.63 -9.06
N ASP A 156 5.84 5.64 -9.03
CA ASP A 156 5.57 4.38 -8.34
C ASP A 156 5.37 4.67 -6.83
N PRO A 157 4.28 4.18 -6.21
CA PRO A 157 4.05 4.37 -4.78
C PRO A 157 4.99 3.49 -3.96
N THR A 158 5.31 3.92 -2.74
CA THR A 158 6.02 3.12 -1.74
C THR A 158 5.06 2.07 -1.16
N PRO A 159 5.26 0.77 -1.40
CA PRO A 159 4.41 -0.24 -0.81
C PRO A 159 4.71 -0.44 0.67
N ILE A 160 3.65 -0.64 1.44
CA ILE A 160 3.72 -1.09 2.83
C ILE A 160 3.34 -2.57 2.88
N LEU A 161 4.14 -3.30 3.64
CA LEU A 161 3.97 -4.70 3.91
C LEU A 161 3.87 -4.89 5.42
N HIS A 162 2.89 -5.64 5.90
CA HIS A 162 2.65 -5.77 7.34
C HIS A 162 2.12 -7.14 7.71
N VAL A 163 2.44 -7.61 8.92
CA VAL A 163 1.85 -8.86 9.41
C VAL A 163 0.39 -8.63 9.79
N TRP A 164 -0.50 -9.46 9.24
CA TRP A 164 -1.89 -9.49 9.66
C TRP A 164 -2.00 -9.92 11.13
N VAL A 165 -2.57 -9.05 11.95
CA VAL A 165 -2.93 -9.38 13.33
C VAL A 165 -4.13 -10.35 13.33
N ASP A 166 -4.46 -11.00 14.44
CA ASP A 166 -5.69 -11.81 14.54
C ASP A 166 -6.95 -10.97 14.30
N GLU A 167 -7.99 -11.55 13.67
CA GLU A 167 -9.30 -10.91 13.48
C GLU A 167 -9.88 -10.40 14.81
N LYS A 168 -9.65 -11.11 15.92
CA LYS A 168 -10.14 -10.67 17.25
C LYS A 168 -9.47 -9.39 17.77
N TYR A 169 -8.38 -8.96 17.15
CA TYR A 169 -7.65 -7.72 17.45
C TYR A 169 -7.72 -6.72 16.31
N HIS A 170 -8.58 -6.95 15.32
CA HIS A 170 -8.89 -6.00 14.27
C HIS A 170 -10.12 -5.17 14.62
N VAL A 171 -10.16 -3.98 14.07
CA VAL A 171 -11.34 -3.12 14.05
C VAL A 171 -11.51 -2.59 12.64
N ASP A 172 -12.74 -2.63 12.15
CA ASP A 172 -13.12 -2.07 10.85
C ASP A 172 -13.42 -0.58 11.02
N VAL A 173 -12.53 0.26 10.49
CA VAL A 173 -12.61 1.72 10.65
C VAL A 173 -13.13 2.38 9.39
N TRP A 174 -14.19 3.18 9.53
CA TRP A 174 -14.68 4.08 8.49
C TRP A 174 -13.93 5.41 8.52
N THR A 175 -12.90 5.52 7.69
CA THR A 175 -11.99 6.66 7.68
C THR A 175 -12.31 7.69 6.59
N SER A 176 -12.08 8.97 6.84
CA SER A 176 -12.13 10.01 5.81
C SER A 176 -11.03 9.85 4.74
N ILE A 177 -9.96 9.09 5.05
CA ILE A 177 -8.82 8.85 4.16
C ILE A 177 -9.26 8.21 2.84
N ASN A 178 -10.12 7.19 2.88
CA ASN A 178 -10.71 6.57 1.69
C ASN A 178 -12.11 7.12 1.35
N GLY A 179 -12.45 8.32 1.83
CA GLY A 179 -13.76 8.92 1.62
C GLY A 179 -14.92 8.19 2.32
N LYS A 180 -14.64 7.32 3.30
CA LYS A 180 -15.63 6.43 3.94
C LYS A 180 -16.36 5.55 2.94
N GLU A 181 -15.66 5.13 1.89
CA GLU A 181 -16.25 4.32 0.84
C GLU A 181 -16.30 2.82 1.16
N TRP A 182 -15.38 2.34 2.01
CA TRP A 182 -15.33 0.97 2.54
C TRP A 182 -14.68 0.95 3.94
N PRO A 183 -14.97 -0.06 4.77
CA PRO A 183 -14.28 -0.23 6.06
C PRO A 183 -12.82 -0.63 5.86
N VAL A 184 -11.94 -0.19 6.77
CA VAL A 184 -10.51 -0.51 6.72
C VAL A 184 -10.16 -1.36 7.95
N PRO A 185 -9.82 -2.65 7.76
CA PRO A 185 -9.44 -3.53 8.86
C PRO A 185 -8.04 -3.16 9.34
N ILE A 186 -7.94 -2.70 10.59
CA ILE A 186 -6.67 -2.31 11.20
C ILE A 186 -6.56 -2.84 12.64
N PRO A 187 -5.34 -2.97 13.20
CA PRO A 187 -5.16 -3.30 14.62
C PRO A 187 -5.85 -2.28 15.55
N MET A 188 -6.52 -2.76 16.61
CA MET A 188 -7.32 -1.92 17.54
C MET A 188 -6.58 -0.71 18.13
N ASP A 189 -5.28 -0.84 18.41
CA ASP A 189 -4.49 0.20 19.09
C ASP A 189 -3.71 1.12 18.11
N MET A 190 -4.02 1.06 16.81
CA MET A 190 -3.31 1.79 15.75
C MET A 190 -4.16 2.93 15.18
N ASP A 191 -3.48 3.99 14.75
CA ASP A 191 -4.07 5.12 14.01
C ASP A 191 -3.30 5.34 12.71
N LEU A 192 -4.02 5.37 11.58
CA LEU A 192 -3.45 5.53 10.25
C LEU A 192 -2.65 6.82 10.10
N ASN A 193 -3.00 7.89 10.82
CA ASN A 193 -2.24 9.13 10.78
C ASN A 193 -0.83 8.98 11.40
N LEU A 194 -0.62 8.04 12.33
CA LEU A 194 0.72 7.74 12.83
C LEU A 194 1.56 7.04 11.76
N VAL A 195 0.96 6.10 11.03
CA VAL A 195 1.61 5.46 9.87
C VAL A 195 1.96 6.51 8.81
N ARG A 196 1.04 7.44 8.52
CA ARG A 196 1.28 8.57 7.62
C ARG A 196 2.50 9.41 8.05
N ILE A 197 2.58 9.82 9.32
CA ILE A 197 3.72 10.60 9.84
C ILE A 197 5.03 9.82 9.67
N GLU A 198 5.02 8.53 9.97
CA GLU A 198 6.20 7.68 9.78
C GLU A 198 6.62 7.60 8.32
N MET A 199 5.67 7.39 7.40
CA MET A 199 5.98 7.30 5.97
C MET A 199 6.48 8.64 5.40
N LEU A 200 5.95 9.77 5.86
CA LEU A 200 6.45 11.11 5.50
C LEU A 200 7.91 11.29 5.97
N ASN A 201 8.24 10.83 7.18
CA ASN A 201 9.62 10.82 7.70
C ASN A 201 10.56 9.87 6.94
N LEU A 202 10.02 8.90 6.22
CA LEU A 202 10.76 8.04 5.29
C LEU A 202 10.88 8.64 3.89
N GLY A 203 10.31 9.84 3.66
CA GLY A 203 10.36 10.56 2.39
C GLY A 203 9.34 10.07 1.37
N ALA A 204 8.32 9.31 1.79
CA ALA A 204 7.25 8.87 0.90
C ALA A 204 6.26 10.02 0.64
N GLN A 205 5.77 10.12 -0.60
CA GLN A 205 4.65 10.98 -0.97
C GLN A 205 3.42 10.13 -1.28
N TYR A 206 3.59 9.14 -2.16
CA TYR A 206 2.56 8.18 -2.51
C TYR A 206 2.89 6.84 -1.89
N VAL A 207 1.90 6.23 -1.25
CA VAL A 207 2.01 4.93 -0.59
C VAL A 207 0.96 3.99 -1.17
N TRP A 208 1.31 2.72 -1.24
CA TRP A 208 0.33 1.67 -1.49
C TRP A 208 0.25 0.79 -0.24
N LEU A 209 -0.96 0.67 0.31
CA LEU A 209 -1.26 -0.14 1.48
C LEU A 209 -2.52 -0.94 1.15
N ASP A 210 -2.42 -2.26 1.17
CA ASP A 210 -3.47 -3.21 0.76
C ASP A 210 -4.84 -2.90 1.39
N VAL A 211 -4.91 -2.74 2.72
CA VAL A 211 -6.15 -2.48 3.47
C VAL A 211 -6.81 -1.15 3.09
N LEU A 212 -6.03 -0.19 2.57
CA LEU A 212 -6.51 1.14 2.19
C LEU A 212 -6.72 1.32 0.68
N CYS A 213 -5.90 0.70 -0.15
CA CYS A 213 -5.86 0.92 -1.60
C CYS A 213 -6.71 -0.10 -2.36
N LEU A 214 -7.04 -1.23 -1.73
CA LEU A 214 -8.03 -2.18 -2.22
C LEU A 214 -9.33 -2.00 -1.45
N ARG A 215 -10.45 -2.04 -2.16
CA ARG A 215 -11.77 -2.12 -1.53
C ARG A 215 -11.87 -3.39 -0.71
N GLN A 216 -12.19 -3.24 0.56
CA GLN A 216 -12.36 -4.36 1.49
C GLN A 216 -13.79 -4.88 1.42
N LYS A 217 -13.96 -6.14 1.79
CA LYS A 217 -15.27 -6.80 1.79
C LYS A 217 -16.19 -6.17 2.82
N GLU A 218 -17.41 -5.84 2.41
CA GLU A 218 -18.50 -5.40 3.26
C GLU A 218 -19.64 -6.40 3.11
N GLU A 219 -19.89 -7.23 4.14
CA GLU A 219 -20.92 -8.27 4.05
C GLU A 219 -22.31 -7.65 3.85
N GLY A 220 -22.95 -7.95 2.71
CA GLY A 220 -24.23 -7.35 2.33
C GLY A 220 -24.13 -5.88 1.87
N GLY A 221 -22.92 -5.35 1.68
CA GLY A 221 -22.68 -3.96 1.30
C GLY A 221 -23.20 -3.62 -0.11
N PRO A 222 -23.77 -2.42 -0.34
CA PRO A 222 -24.31 -2.02 -1.64
C PRO A 222 -23.22 -1.90 -2.73
N ARG A 223 -21.95 -1.81 -2.34
CA ARG A 223 -20.79 -1.59 -3.22
C ARG A 223 -19.98 -2.84 -3.53
N GLU A 224 -20.41 -4.03 -3.09
CA GLU A 224 -19.72 -5.30 -3.36
C GLU A 224 -19.50 -5.57 -4.86
N HIS A 225 -20.43 -5.13 -5.71
CA HIS A 225 -20.29 -5.23 -7.16
C HIS A 225 -19.09 -4.43 -7.71
N LEU A 226 -18.75 -3.29 -7.11
CA LEU A 226 -17.57 -2.51 -7.46
C LEU A 226 -16.31 -3.25 -7.03
N ARG A 227 -16.29 -3.75 -5.79
CA ARG A 227 -15.18 -4.53 -5.24
C ARG A 227 -14.83 -5.72 -6.13
N MET A 228 -15.82 -6.55 -6.49
CA MET A 228 -15.62 -7.69 -7.38
C MET A 228 -15.04 -7.27 -8.75
N LYS A 229 -15.54 -6.16 -9.31
CA LYS A 229 -15.05 -5.65 -10.60
C LYS A 229 -13.60 -5.19 -10.52
N GLU A 230 -13.22 -4.51 -9.45
CA GLU A 230 -11.84 -4.03 -9.22
C GLU A 230 -10.91 -5.21 -8.93
N TRP A 231 -11.30 -6.10 -8.03
CA TRP A 231 -10.50 -7.26 -7.63
C TRP A 231 -10.19 -8.19 -8.80
N ARG A 232 -11.11 -8.30 -9.76
CA ARG A 232 -10.91 -9.07 -10.99
C ARG A 232 -9.60 -8.71 -11.71
N LEU A 233 -9.19 -7.46 -11.64
CA LEU A 233 -7.96 -6.94 -12.24
C LEU A 233 -6.85 -6.75 -11.21
N ASP A 234 -7.16 -6.11 -10.08
CA ASP A 234 -6.17 -5.61 -9.13
C ASP A 234 -5.50 -6.72 -8.32
N ILE A 235 -6.25 -7.77 -7.91
CA ILE A 235 -5.69 -8.87 -7.11
C ILE A 235 -4.61 -9.62 -7.89
N PRO A 236 -4.82 -10.03 -9.16
CA PRO A 236 -3.77 -10.69 -9.92
C PRO A 236 -2.59 -9.77 -10.31
N THR A 237 -2.80 -8.44 -10.40
CA THR A 237 -1.74 -7.47 -10.80
C THR A 237 -1.00 -6.84 -9.62
N ILE A 238 -1.41 -7.10 -8.38
CA ILE A 238 -0.91 -6.46 -7.14
C ILE A 238 0.61 -6.54 -6.97
N GLY A 239 1.21 -7.67 -7.36
CA GLY A 239 2.65 -7.91 -7.25
C GLY A 239 3.49 -6.93 -8.08
N ARG A 240 2.90 -6.19 -9.03
CA ARG A 240 3.58 -5.16 -9.81
C ARG A 240 4.10 -4.03 -8.93
N VAL A 241 3.38 -3.69 -7.86
CA VAL A 241 3.73 -2.59 -6.95
C VAL A 241 5.10 -2.84 -6.29
N TYR A 242 5.42 -4.10 -6.01
CA TYR A 242 6.64 -4.50 -5.29
C TYR A 242 7.87 -4.73 -6.20
N LYS A 243 7.71 -4.74 -7.53
CA LYS A 243 8.75 -5.17 -8.48
C LYS A 243 9.48 -4.04 -9.22
N GLY A 244 9.30 -2.78 -8.82
CA GLY A 244 10.03 -1.67 -9.45
C GLY A 244 11.50 -1.61 -9.03
N LEU A 245 12.40 -1.34 -9.98
CA LEU A 245 13.87 -1.28 -9.77
C LEU A 245 14.32 -0.32 -8.65
N PHE A 246 13.51 0.69 -8.34
CA PHE A 246 13.79 1.71 -7.33
C PHE A 246 12.79 1.72 -6.17
N VAL A 247 11.88 0.75 -6.13
CA VAL A 247 10.86 0.68 -5.09
C VAL A 247 11.53 0.31 -3.77
N LYS A 248 11.23 1.10 -2.73
CA LYS A 248 11.60 0.79 -1.35
C LYS A 248 10.37 0.24 -0.65
N VAL A 249 10.43 -0.99 -0.17
CA VAL A 249 9.32 -1.65 0.51
C VAL A 249 9.42 -1.36 2.00
N VAL A 250 8.36 -0.85 2.61
CA VAL A 250 8.35 -0.57 4.04
C VAL A 250 7.64 -1.69 4.77
N ILE A 251 8.29 -2.26 5.78
CA ILE A 251 7.87 -3.52 6.40
C ILE A 251 7.59 -3.34 7.90
N TYR A 252 6.37 -3.67 8.32
CA TYR A 252 5.98 -3.79 9.73
C TYR A 252 5.95 -5.26 10.16
N LEU A 253 7.00 -5.72 10.85
CA LEU A 253 7.17 -7.12 11.28
C LEU A 253 6.19 -7.56 12.38
N ASN A 254 5.72 -6.63 13.22
CA ASN A 254 4.81 -6.90 14.34
C ASN A 254 3.34 -6.51 14.04
N GLY A 255 3.05 -6.11 12.80
CA GLY A 255 1.75 -5.62 12.36
C GLY A 255 1.72 -4.12 12.12
N LEU A 256 0.78 -3.68 11.28
CA LEU A 256 0.73 -2.32 10.74
C LEU A 256 0.78 -1.25 11.84
N GLY A 257 1.71 -0.31 11.72
CA GLY A 257 1.88 0.81 12.66
C GLY A 257 2.39 0.42 14.06
N GLN A 258 2.64 -0.86 14.33
CA GLN A 258 3.09 -1.32 15.63
C GLN A 258 4.60 -1.12 15.82
N PRO A 259 5.06 -0.86 17.06
CA PRO A 259 6.48 -0.88 17.37
C PRO A 259 7.09 -2.25 17.10
N LEU A 260 8.28 -2.23 16.52
CA LEU A 260 9.10 -3.42 16.33
C LEU A 260 9.53 -3.95 17.71
N SER A 261 9.14 -5.19 18.00
CA SER A 261 9.46 -5.84 19.27
C SER A 261 9.75 -7.32 19.06
N LEU A 262 10.62 -7.88 19.90
CA LEU A 262 11.06 -9.26 19.79
C LEU A 262 10.83 -9.96 21.14
N LYS A 263 9.91 -10.92 21.18
CA LYS A 263 9.63 -11.78 22.34
C LYS A 263 10.03 -13.23 22.04
N ASP A 264 10.27 -14.00 23.09
CA ASP A 264 10.57 -15.43 22.95
C ASP A 264 9.42 -16.15 22.24
N GLY A 265 9.76 -16.91 21.20
CA GLY A 265 8.80 -17.62 20.35
C GLY A 265 8.21 -16.81 19.19
N ASP A 266 8.45 -15.49 19.09
CA ASP A 266 7.93 -14.68 17.99
C ASP A 266 8.45 -15.17 16.62
N LEU A 267 9.73 -15.53 16.51
CA LEU A 267 10.33 -16.03 15.28
C LEU A 267 9.81 -17.42 14.87
N ASP A 268 9.38 -18.22 15.85
CA ASP A 268 8.90 -19.59 15.62
C ASP A 268 7.38 -19.68 15.45
N SER A 269 6.66 -18.60 15.79
CA SER A 269 5.24 -18.47 15.56
C SER A 269 4.92 -18.62 14.07
N ASN A 270 3.85 -19.35 13.74
CA ASN A 270 3.32 -19.43 12.37
C ASN A 270 2.88 -18.05 11.82
N ARG A 271 2.81 -17.03 12.69
CA ARG A 271 2.50 -15.64 12.34
C ARG A 271 3.73 -14.75 12.25
N SER A 272 4.92 -15.31 12.51
CA SER A 272 6.19 -14.63 12.27
C SER A 272 6.23 -14.16 10.83
N TRP A 273 6.62 -12.91 10.62
CA TRP A 273 6.88 -12.37 9.30
C TRP A 273 7.88 -13.25 8.51
N PHE A 274 8.91 -13.79 9.18
CA PHE A 274 9.93 -14.65 8.57
C PHE A 274 9.41 -16.02 8.12
N ARG A 275 8.23 -16.45 8.63
CA ARG A 275 7.56 -17.69 8.24
C ARG A 275 6.39 -17.45 7.28
N CYS A 276 6.11 -16.19 6.99
CA CYS A 276 5.12 -15.77 6.02
C CYS A 276 5.80 -15.67 4.63
N ALA A 277 5.61 -16.69 3.78
CA ALA A 277 6.26 -16.78 2.47
C ALA A 277 5.91 -15.64 1.49
N TRP A 278 4.72 -15.06 1.64
CA TRP A 278 4.24 -13.95 0.82
C TRP A 278 5.11 -12.68 0.95
N THR A 279 5.70 -12.51 2.13
CA THR A 279 6.51 -11.34 2.50
C THR A 279 7.93 -11.35 1.93
N LEU A 280 8.47 -12.52 1.56
CA LEU A 280 9.80 -12.64 0.96
C LEU A 280 9.82 -12.20 -0.52
N GLN A 281 8.71 -12.42 -1.22
CA GLN A 281 8.54 -12.05 -2.62
C GLN A 281 8.29 -10.55 -2.80
N GLU A 282 7.57 -9.97 -1.84
CA GLU A 282 7.15 -8.56 -1.87
C GLU A 282 8.13 -7.63 -1.16
N ALA A 283 9.08 -8.15 -0.37
CA ALA A 283 10.14 -7.34 0.26
C ALA A 283 11.05 -6.62 -0.75
N GLY A 284 11.15 -7.13 -1.99
CA GLY A 284 12.00 -6.58 -3.03
C GLY A 284 13.49 -6.56 -2.66
N ASP A 285 14.33 -5.94 -3.50
CA ASP A 285 15.77 -5.83 -3.24
C ASP A 285 16.11 -4.72 -2.22
N ARG A 286 15.12 -3.88 -1.85
CA ARG A 286 15.30 -2.73 -0.97
C ARG A 286 14.13 -2.64 0.00
N CYS A 287 14.34 -3.08 1.24
CA CYS A 287 13.36 -2.94 2.31
C CYS A 287 13.80 -1.97 3.40
N ILE A 288 12.83 -1.36 4.07
CA ILE A 288 13.01 -0.56 5.29
C ILE A 288 12.12 -1.16 6.37
N ILE A 289 12.69 -1.49 7.52
CA ILE A 289 11.91 -1.94 8.68
C ILE A 289 11.31 -0.73 9.38
N ALA A 290 9.98 -0.71 9.49
CA ALA A 290 9.20 0.31 10.17
C ALA A 290 8.88 -0.10 11.61
N GLY A 291 8.35 0.84 12.38
CA GLY A 291 8.09 0.67 13.81
C GLY A 291 9.36 0.68 14.66
N ASP A 292 10.48 1.14 14.10
CA ASP A 292 11.78 1.11 14.79
C ASP A 292 11.77 1.99 16.06
N THR A 293 12.42 1.50 17.11
CA THR A 293 12.49 2.17 18.42
C THR A 293 13.92 2.20 18.92
N PRO A 294 14.35 3.23 19.68
CA PRO A 294 15.74 3.36 20.14
C PRO A 294 16.26 2.16 20.94
N ASP A 295 15.36 1.51 21.70
CA ASP A 295 15.65 0.32 22.49
C ASP A 295 15.26 -0.99 21.77
N GLY A 296 14.93 -0.89 20.47
CA GLY A 296 14.44 -1.97 19.64
C GLY A 296 15.53 -2.92 19.14
N PRO A 297 15.13 -4.04 18.52
CA PRO A 297 16.07 -5.09 18.08
C PRO A 297 17.02 -4.62 16.96
N MET A 298 16.73 -3.51 16.27
CA MET A 298 17.62 -2.93 15.24
C MET A 298 18.88 -2.28 15.84
N HIS A 299 18.84 -1.86 17.10
CA HIS A 299 19.94 -1.15 17.77
C HIS A 299 20.63 -1.98 18.86
N ALA A 300 20.09 -3.15 19.21
CA ALA A 300 20.67 -4.03 20.20
C ALA A 300 22.02 -4.58 19.72
N GLN A 301 23.08 -4.39 20.51
CA GLN A 301 24.41 -4.95 20.21
C GLN A 301 24.39 -6.48 20.29
N GLN A 302 25.06 -7.13 19.33
CA GLN A 302 25.40 -8.55 19.42
C GLN A 302 26.46 -8.72 20.51
N ILE A 303 26.04 -9.11 21.72
CA ILE A 303 26.97 -9.42 22.81
C ILE A 303 27.33 -10.89 22.70
N ASP A 304 28.60 -11.19 22.46
CA ASP A 304 29.13 -12.56 22.42
C ASP A 304 29.13 -13.17 23.84
N GLY A 305 27.97 -13.61 24.30
CA GLY A 305 27.76 -14.15 25.64
C GLY A 305 26.50 -15.00 25.62
N GLY A 306 26.65 -16.30 25.91
CA GLY A 306 25.67 -17.37 25.70
C GLY A 306 24.37 -17.30 26.53
N ASN A 307 23.67 -16.17 26.52
CA ASN A 307 22.32 -16.01 27.05
C ASN A 307 21.28 -16.18 25.92
N SER A 308 20.06 -16.59 26.29
CA SER A 308 18.95 -16.86 25.35
C SER A 308 18.53 -15.63 24.53
N LYS A 309 18.62 -14.43 25.11
CA LYS A 309 18.23 -13.16 24.47
C LYS A 309 19.18 -12.78 23.33
N THR A 310 20.49 -12.99 23.51
CA THR A 310 21.51 -12.81 22.48
C THR A 310 21.27 -13.78 21.33
N ALA A 311 20.97 -15.06 21.63
CA ALA A 311 20.71 -16.05 20.58
C ALA A 311 19.49 -15.68 19.73
N LEU A 312 18.41 -15.19 20.35
CA LEU A 312 17.21 -14.72 19.65
C LEU A 312 17.49 -13.50 18.76
N LEU A 313 18.27 -12.53 19.25
CA LEU A 313 18.68 -11.34 18.48
C LEU A 313 19.58 -11.71 17.29
N ASN A 314 20.59 -12.57 17.51
CA ASN A 314 21.45 -13.06 16.43
C ASN A 314 20.64 -13.78 15.35
N ARG A 315 19.67 -14.61 15.77
CA ARG A 315 18.76 -15.28 14.84
C ARG A 315 17.91 -14.28 14.05
N PHE A 316 17.35 -13.27 14.73
CA PHE A 316 16.58 -12.20 14.08
C PHE A 316 17.41 -11.47 13.01
N HIS A 317 18.64 -11.04 13.34
CA HIS A 317 19.52 -10.37 12.36
C HIS A 317 19.91 -11.28 11.19
N ASN A 318 20.13 -12.57 11.45
CA ASN A 318 20.42 -13.54 10.40
C ASN A 318 19.23 -13.75 9.45
N GLU A 319 18.00 -13.90 9.99
CA GLU A 319 16.79 -14.03 9.19
C GLU A 319 16.52 -12.75 8.38
N LEU A 320 16.74 -11.57 8.98
CA LEU A 320 16.61 -10.27 8.30
C LEU A 320 17.60 -10.12 7.13
N ASN A 321 18.87 -10.42 7.37
CA ASN A 321 19.92 -10.41 6.34
C ASN A 321 19.64 -11.39 5.20
N SER A 322 18.98 -12.52 5.50
CA SER A 322 18.59 -13.48 4.46
C SER A 322 17.53 -12.90 3.52
N VAL A 323 16.58 -12.11 4.04
CA VAL A 323 15.56 -11.48 3.21
C VAL A 323 16.17 -10.38 2.35
N GLU A 324 17.00 -9.52 2.93
CA GLU A 324 17.66 -8.43 2.17
C GLU A 324 18.51 -8.95 1.00
N ARG A 325 19.05 -10.17 1.11
CA ARG A 325 19.84 -10.80 0.05
C ARG A 325 19.00 -11.52 -1.01
N GLY A 326 17.68 -11.57 -0.86
CA GLY A 326 16.79 -12.20 -1.84
C GLY A 326 17.05 -13.71 -2.04
N THR A 327 17.59 -14.41 -1.04
CA THR A 327 18.12 -15.77 -1.19
C THR A 327 17.05 -16.88 -1.24
N GLY A 328 15.76 -16.54 -1.30
CA GLY A 328 14.67 -17.49 -1.39
C GLY A 328 14.52 -18.12 -2.77
N SER A 329 14.76 -19.43 -2.89
CA SER A 329 14.33 -20.20 -4.07
C SER A 329 12.81 -20.14 -4.21
N LEU A 330 12.29 -19.98 -5.44
CA LEU A 330 10.86 -20.06 -5.76
C LEU A 330 10.17 -21.27 -5.10
N PHE A 331 10.87 -22.40 -5.04
CA PHE A 331 10.37 -23.64 -4.45
C PHE A 331 10.34 -23.64 -2.92
N ALA A 332 11.24 -22.89 -2.28
CA ALA A 332 11.17 -22.65 -0.84
C ALA A 332 9.93 -21.79 -0.52
N ILE A 333 9.69 -20.75 -1.32
CA ILE A 333 8.49 -19.89 -1.20
C ILE A 333 7.21 -20.74 -1.37
N LEU A 334 7.14 -21.61 -2.38
CA LEU A 334 6.00 -22.50 -2.60
C LEU A 334 5.77 -23.49 -1.45
N ALA A 335 6.84 -24.10 -0.92
CA ALA A 335 6.76 -25.03 0.20
C ALA A 335 6.24 -24.36 1.49
N ASP A 336 6.61 -23.10 1.72
CA ASP A 336 6.13 -22.35 2.88
C ASP A 336 4.69 -21.85 2.70
N MET A 337 4.27 -21.52 1.47
CA MET A 337 2.88 -21.19 1.16
C MET A 337 1.90 -22.35 1.45
N GLN A 338 2.33 -23.60 1.33
CA GLN A 338 1.50 -24.78 1.64
C GLN A 338 1.03 -24.81 3.11
N LYS A 339 1.84 -24.25 4.02
CA LYS A 339 1.62 -24.31 5.47
C LYS A 339 0.58 -23.28 5.95
N GLN A 340 0.25 -22.27 5.16
CA GLN A 340 -0.60 -21.16 5.60
C GLN A 340 -2.11 -21.46 5.43
N MET A 341 -2.96 -20.85 6.26
CA MET A 341 -4.41 -20.78 6.06
C MET A 341 -4.73 -19.53 5.22
N SER A 342 -5.35 -19.70 4.06
CA SER A 342 -5.96 -18.60 3.31
C SER A 342 -7.46 -18.72 3.50
N THR A 343 -8.15 -17.61 3.76
CA THR A 343 -9.60 -17.61 3.93
C THR A 343 -10.30 -18.03 2.63
N ASN A 344 -9.78 -17.59 1.47
CA ASN A 344 -10.15 -18.11 0.16
C ASN A 344 -8.97 -18.87 -0.48
N PRO A 345 -9.15 -20.16 -0.86
CA PRO A 345 -8.13 -20.91 -1.59
C PRO A 345 -7.66 -20.25 -2.90
N VAL A 346 -8.55 -19.55 -3.63
CA VAL A 346 -8.24 -18.87 -4.91
C VAL A 346 -7.17 -17.79 -4.73
N ASP A 347 -7.15 -17.10 -3.58
CA ASP A 347 -6.13 -16.09 -3.26
C ASP A 347 -4.71 -16.66 -3.31
N ARG A 348 -4.56 -17.94 -2.96
CA ARG A 348 -3.24 -18.60 -3.01
C ARG A 348 -2.72 -18.68 -4.43
N VAL A 349 -3.58 -18.95 -5.41
CA VAL A 349 -3.21 -19.03 -6.82
C VAL A 349 -2.94 -17.64 -7.39
N ALA A 350 -3.81 -16.66 -7.10
CA ALA A 350 -3.63 -15.30 -7.59
C ALA A 350 -2.29 -14.69 -7.14
N ARG A 351 -1.83 -15.01 -5.93
CA ARG A 351 -0.54 -14.59 -5.39
C ARG A 351 0.68 -15.19 -6.13
N LEU A 352 0.53 -16.34 -6.78
CA LEU A 352 1.60 -17.00 -7.55
C LEU A 352 1.81 -16.42 -8.95
N THR A 353 0.95 -15.50 -9.36
CA THR A 353 1.01 -14.88 -10.68
C THR A 353 2.38 -14.25 -10.95
N PHE A 354 2.85 -13.35 -10.09
CA PHE A 354 4.12 -12.64 -10.33
C PHE A 354 5.37 -13.51 -10.24
N PRO A 355 5.49 -14.48 -9.32
CA PRO A 355 6.60 -15.43 -9.28
C PRO A 355 6.73 -16.24 -10.55
N LEU A 356 5.60 -16.72 -11.06
CA LEU A 356 5.54 -17.61 -12.22
C LEU A 356 5.70 -16.86 -13.55
N LYS A 357 5.65 -15.52 -13.52
CA LYS A 357 5.88 -14.61 -14.67
C LYS A 357 5.12 -15.06 -15.93
N PRO A 358 3.81 -15.32 -15.86
CA PRO A 358 3.03 -15.66 -17.04
C PRO A 358 2.96 -14.48 -17.99
N HIS A 359 2.83 -14.74 -19.29
CA HIS A 359 2.67 -13.70 -20.30
C HIS A 359 1.27 -13.06 -20.25
N THR A 360 0.27 -13.81 -19.79
CA THR A 360 -1.10 -13.38 -19.56
C THR A 360 -1.58 -13.94 -18.23
N ILE A 361 -2.38 -13.19 -17.49
CA ILE A 361 -2.79 -13.59 -16.14
C ILE A 361 -4.29 -13.92 -16.15
N PRO A 362 -4.76 -15.03 -15.56
CA PRO A 362 -6.20 -15.26 -15.43
C PRO A 362 -6.84 -14.18 -14.54
N ALA A 363 -7.99 -13.65 -14.96
CA ALA A 363 -8.74 -12.72 -14.14
C ALA A 363 -9.24 -13.39 -12.85
N TYR A 364 -9.29 -12.64 -11.76
CA TYR A 364 -9.68 -13.16 -10.46
C TYR A 364 -11.21 -13.23 -10.31
N HIS A 365 -11.72 -14.37 -9.84
CA HIS A 365 -13.11 -14.51 -9.40
C HIS A 365 -13.15 -15.35 -8.14
N GLU A 366 -13.76 -14.83 -7.08
CA GLU A 366 -13.84 -15.54 -5.78
C GLU A 366 -14.57 -16.87 -5.87
N SER A 367 -15.48 -17.02 -6.84
CA SER A 367 -16.31 -18.21 -7.06
C SER A 367 -15.64 -19.29 -7.90
N GLU A 368 -14.44 -19.07 -8.42
CA GLU A 368 -13.71 -20.10 -9.16
C GLU A 368 -13.22 -21.22 -8.22
N THR A 369 -13.02 -22.40 -8.80
CA THR A 369 -12.42 -23.51 -8.04
C THR A 369 -10.90 -23.35 -8.02
N LEU A 370 -10.27 -23.80 -6.93
CA LEU A 370 -8.82 -23.78 -6.79
C LEU A 370 -8.11 -24.48 -7.98
N GLU A 371 -8.65 -25.60 -8.43
CA GLU A 371 -8.07 -26.41 -9.50
C GLU A 371 -8.17 -25.70 -10.86
N ASP A 372 -9.31 -25.08 -11.16
CA ASP A 372 -9.50 -24.36 -12.41
C ASP A 372 -8.58 -23.14 -12.50
N THR A 373 -8.51 -22.34 -11.42
CA THR A 373 -7.62 -21.16 -11.36
C THR A 373 -6.15 -21.59 -11.45
N TRP A 374 -5.75 -22.66 -10.74
CA TRP A 374 -4.39 -23.21 -10.81
C TRP A 374 -4.04 -23.69 -12.21
N THR A 375 -4.94 -24.46 -12.84
CA THR A 375 -4.77 -24.96 -14.21
C THR A 375 -4.61 -23.81 -15.20
N ALA A 376 -5.44 -22.77 -15.08
CA ALA A 376 -5.35 -21.58 -15.93
C ALA A 376 -3.99 -20.86 -15.77
N LEU A 377 -3.52 -20.67 -14.53
CA LEU A 377 -2.23 -20.04 -14.26
C LEU A 377 -1.06 -20.87 -14.78
N VAL A 378 -1.10 -22.19 -14.57
CA VAL A 378 -0.10 -23.10 -15.11
C VAL A 378 -0.10 -22.97 -16.63
N ASN A 379 -1.22 -23.07 -17.32
CA ASN A 379 -1.26 -22.96 -18.78
C ASN A 379 -0.69 -21.64 -19.34
N ALA A 380 -0.76 -20.55 -18.57
CA ALA A 380 -0.23 -19.25 -18.97
C ALA A 380 1.23 -18.97 -18.55
N MET A 381 1.81 -19.84 -17.73
CA MET A 381 3.17 -19.74 -17.23
C MET A 381 4.21 -19.82 -18.36
N VAL A 382 5.32 -19.10 -18.20
CA VAL A 382 6.42 -19.10 -19.16
C VAL A 382 7.14 -20.46 -19.22
N SER A 383 7.55 -20.87 -20.43
CA SER A 383 8.05 -22.23 -20.72
C SER A 383 9.22 -22.69 -19.85
N TYR A 384 10.10 -21.77 -19.42
CA TYR A 384 11.21 -22.15 -18.55
C TYR A 384 10.74 -22.49 -17.11
N MET A 385 9.71 -21.81 -16.61
CA MET A 385 9.13 -22.12 -15.30
C MET A 385 8.38 -23.46 -15.37
N HIS A 386 7.69 -23.76 -16.47
CA HIS A 386 7.13 -25.09 -16.72
C HIS A 386 8.18 -26.19 -16.62
N ALA A 387 9.29 -26.03 -17.34
CA ALA A 387 10.38 -27.01 -17.30
C ALA A 387 10.91 -27.19 -15.87
N HIS A 388 11.08 -26.10 -15.12
CA HIS A 388 11.49 -26.16 -13.72
C HIS A 388 10.51 -26.94 -12.84
N PHE A 389 9.20 -26.69 -12.97
CA PHE A 389 8.20 -27.44 -12.21
C PHE A 389 8.20 -28.93 -12.55
N LEU A 390 8.30 -29.28 -13.84
CA LEU A 390 8.37 -30.68 -14.28
C LEU A 390 9.63 -31.40 -13.76
N LEU A 391 10.76 -30.69 -13.70
CA LEU A 391 12.02 -31.25 -13.19
C LEU A 391 12.01 -31.43 -11.66
N VAL A 392 11.39 -30.49 -10.92
CA VAL A 392 11.35 -30.53 -9.45
C VAL A 392 10.23 -31.42 -8.92
N TYR A 393 9.10 -31.49 -9.63
CA TYR A 393 7.93 -32.29 -9.27
C TYR A 393 7.49 -33.20 -10.43
N PRO A 394 8.27 -34.27 -10.74
CA PRO A 394 7.99 -35.16 -11.87
C PRO A 394 6.82 -36.14 -11.65
N GLY A 395 6.33 -36.26 -10.41
CA GLY A 395 5.24 -37.16 -10.04
C GLY A 395 3.88 -36.45 -9.96
N VAL A 396 2.80 -37.21 -10.12
CA VAL A 396 1.44 -36.71 -9.90
C VAL A 396 1.29 -36.29 -8.44
N GLY A 397 0.88 -35.04 -8.20
CA GLY A 397 0.60 -34.53 -6.86
C GLY A 397 -0.64 -35.20 -6.26
N SER A 398 -0.56 -35.66 -5.00
CA SER A 398 -1.65 -36.38 -4.34
C SER A 398 -2.76 -35.47 -3.77
N GLY A 399 -2.68 -34.14 -3.94
CA GLY A 399 -3.65 -33.16 -3.44
C GLY A 399 -3.75 -33.03 -1.90
N CYS A 400 -3.23 -34.00 -1.13
CA CYS A 400 -3.26 -34.00 0.33
C CYS A 400 -2.02 -33.34 0.94
N ARG A 401 -2.20 -32.56 2.02
CA ARG A 401 -1.12 -32.21 2.96
C ARG A 401 -0.57 -33.51 3.55
N LYS A 402 0.74 -33.73 3.43
CA LYS A 402 1.45 -34.71 4.26
C LYS A 402 1.74 -34.12 5.63
#